data_AF-A0A956ULZ4-F1
#
_entry.id   AF-A0A956ULZ4-F1
#
_cell.length_a   1.000
_cell.length_b   1.000
_cell.length_c   1.000
_cell.angle_alpha   90.00
_cell.angle_beta   90.00
_cell.angle_gamma   90.00
#
_symmetry.space_group_name_H-M   'P 1'
#
loop_
_entity.id
_entity.type
_entity.pdbx_description
1 polymer ?
#
loop_
_entity_poly.entity_id
_entity_poly.type
_entity_poly.pdbx_seq_one_letter_code
_entity_poly.pdbx_strand_id
1 'polypeptide(L)'
;MDAVISSIVEEDQAALLALIESYEMECVTEQVGIPAPPLCPEGVPEGSLVEVLPTWACPEGRFTPVDELEQLVAAATAGDSRPYAVVKRSPASPSGLEFPGGEHVVIVAQRSTTGVAEYDFVRAEVTGGRIVTLGVSCPGQDPSQLYSSEGTSFVLPPPND
;
A
#
# COMPACT_ATOMS: atom_id res chain seq x y z
N MET A 1 -2.29 9.36 10.30
CA MET A 1 -3.14 8.15 10.28
C MET A 1 -4.58 8.55 10.05
N ASP A 2 -5.16 9.43 10.87
CA ASP A 2 -6.54 9.91 10.68
C ASP A 2 -6.79 10.45 9.27
N ALA A 3 -5.88 11.27 8.73
CA ALA A 3 -5.99 11.77 7.36
C ALA A 3 -6.04 10.64 6.31
N VAL A 4 -5.25 9.57 6.48
CA VAL A 4 -5.28 8.40 5.58
C VAL A 4 -6.64 7.71 5.64
N ILE A 5 -7.16 7.49 6.85
CA ILE A 5 -8.48 6.88 7.06
C ILE A 5 -9.59 7.77 6.47
N SER A 6 -9.54 9.09 6.72
CA SER A 6 -10.48 10.07 6.17
C SER A 6 -10.49 10.03 4.65
N SER A 7 -9.33 10.07 3.98
CA SER A 7 -9.27 10.00 2.51
C SER A 7 -9.85 8.70 1.96
N ILE A 8 -9.68 7.58 2.67
CA ILE A 8 -10.31 6.30 2.29
C ILE A 8 -11.84 6.36 2.43
N VAL A 9 -12.33 6.89 3.56
CA VAL A 9 -13.77 6.96 3.87
C VAL A 9 -14.50 7.96 2.98
N GLU A 10 -13.84 9.07 2.63
CA GLU A 10 -14.36 10.13 1.77
C GLU A 10 -14.14 9.86 0.28
N GLU A 11 -13.50 8.73 -0.06
CA GLU A 11 -13.18 8.33 -1.44
C GLU A 11 -12.30 9.39 -2.16
N ASP A 12 -11.50 10.14 -1.40
CA ASP A 12 -10.65 11.23 -1.89
C ASP A 12 -9.27 10.72 -2.29
N GLN A 13 -9.16 10.30 -3.56
CA GLN A 13 -7.92 9.82 -4.15
C GLN A 13 -6.81 10.86 -4.16
N ALA A 14 -7.14 12.13 -4.41
CA ALA A 14 -6.16 13.21 -4.48
C ALA A 14 -5.57 13.48 -3.09
N ALA A 15 -6.41 13.50 -2.05
CA ALA A 15 -5.95 13.60 -0.67
C ALA A 15 -5.11 12.38 -0.27
N LEU A 16 -5.49 11.18 -0.69
CA LEU A 16 -4.73 9.97 -0.38
C LEU A 16 -3.35 9.95 -1.06
N LEU A 17 -3.26 10.34 -2.34
CA LEU A 17 -1.99 10.52 -3.06
C LEU A 17 -1.10 11.55 -2.37
N ALA A 18 -1.66 12.67 -1.90
CA ALA A 18 -0.91 13.71 -1.21
C ALA A 18 -0.33 13.28 0.15
N LEU A 19 -0.75 12.12 0.67
CA LEU A 19 -0.24 11.54 1.91
C LEU A 19 0.95 10.59 1.68
N ILE A 20 1.32 10.31 0.43
CA ILE A 20 2.45 9.46 0.08
C ILE A 20 3.77 10.15 0.44
N GLU A 21 4.67 9.39 1.07
CA GLU A 21 6.06 9.76 1.28
C GLU A 21 6.92 8.95 0.30
N SER A 22 7.16 9.57 -0.86
CA SER A 22 8.03 9.03 -1.90
C SER A 22 9.50 9.16 -1.50
N TYR A 23 10.35 8.42 -2.21
CA TYR A 23 11.78 8.71 -2.25
C TYR A 23 12.32 8.48 -3.67
N GLU A 24 13.52 8.98 -3.93
CA GLU A 24 14.16 8.90 -5.24
C GLU A 24 14.99 7.63 -5.41
N MET A 25 14.86 7.00 -6.58
CA MET A 25 15.62 5.81 -6.97
C MET A 25 16.04 5.91 -8.44
N GLU A 26 17.21 5.36 -8.79
CA GLU A 26 17.65 5.22 -10.18
C GLU A 26 16.73 4.28 -10.96
N CYS A 27 16.23 4.74 -12.11
CA CYS A 27 15.42 3.93 -13.02
C CYS A 27 16.29 3.04 -13.92
N VAL A 28 15.70 1.94 -14.39
CA VAL A 28 16.32 0.98 -15.32
C VAL A 28 15.53 0.85 -16.61
N THR A 29 16.17 0.39 -17.69
CA THR A 29 15.46 0.05 -18.94
C THR A 29 14.95 -1.39 -18.97
N GLU A 30 15.50 -2.26 -18.11
CA GLU A 30 15.07 -3.65 -17.94
C GLU A 30 14.91 -3.98 -16.46
N GLN A 31 13.71 -4.42 -16.05
CA GLN A 31 13.44 -4.80 -14.67
C GLN A 31 13.96 -6.20 -14.36
N VAL A 32 14.87 -6.30 -13.40
CA VAL A 32 15.44 -7.57 -12.93
C VAL A 32 15.42 -7.61 -11.40
N GLY A 33 15.02 -8.75 -10.83
CA GLY A 33 15.01 -8.98 -9.37
C GLY A 33 13.67 -8.66 -8.70
N ILE A 34 13.55 -9.02 -7.43
CA ILE A 34 12.39 -8.71 -6.57
C ILE A 34 12.95 -8.21 -5.23
N PRO A 35 12.65 -6.96 -4.81
CA PRO A 35 11.79 -6.00 -5.49
C PRO A 35 12.46 -5.38 -6.74
N ALA A 36 11.71 -5.27 -7.83
CA ALA A 36 12.24 -4.72 -9.08
C ALA A 36 12.38 -3.18 -9.01
N PRO A 37 13.49 -2.59 -9.50
CA PRO A 37 13.62 -1.14 -9.67
C PRO A 37 12.58 -0.58 -10.66
N PRO A 38 12.29 0.73 -10.63
CA PRO A 38 11.32 1.35 -11.53
C PRO A 38 11.86 1.38 -12.97
N LEU A 39 10.96 1.28 -13.95
CA LEU A 39 11.33 1.54 -15.35
C LEU A 39 11.57 3.04 -15.55
N CYS A 40 12.50 3.36 -16.44
CA CYS A 40 12.67 4.74 -16.88
C CYS A 40 11.46 5.21 -17.70
N PRO A 41 10.93 6.41 -17.43
CA PRO A 41 9.91 7.01 -18.27
C PRO A 41 10.38 7.18 -19.71
N GLU A 42 9.44 7.30 -20.65
CA GLU A 42 9.77 7.43 -22.07
C GLU A 42 10.71 8.63 -22.33
N GLY A 43 11.85 8.35 -22.97
CA GLY A 43 12.86 9.37 -23.28
C GLY A 43 13.77 9.76 -22.11
N VAL A 44 13.61 9.17 -20.92
CA VAL A 44 14.48 9.39 -19.76
C VAL A 44 15.68 8.42 -19.80
N PRO A 45 16.93 8.89 -19.64
CA PRO A 45 18.10 8.02 -19.61
C PRO A 45 18.10 7.05 -18.41
N GLU A 46 18.64 5.84 -18.62
CA GLU A 46 18.93 4.90 -17.53
C GLU A 46 19.80 5.54 -16.44
N GLY A 47 19.50 5.22 -15.18
CA GLY A 47 20.18 5.81 -14.01
C GLY A 47 19.61 7.16 -13.57
N SER A 48 18.59 7.69 -14.25
CA SER A 48 17.92 8.91 -13.79
C SER A 48 17.13 8.64 -12.51
N LEU A 49 17.11 9.61 -11.60
CA LEU A 49 16.31 9.53 -10.38
C LEU A 49 14.83 9.74 -10.70
N VAL A 50 13.99 8.83 -10.21
CA VAL A 50 12.53 8.90 -10.26
C VAL A 50 11.96 8.74 -8.86
N GLU A 51 10.86 9.46 -8.59
CA GLU A 51 10.14 9.33 -7.33
C GLU A 51 9.32 8.05 -7.32
N VAL A 52 9.51 7.24 -6.29
CA VAL A 52 8.84 5.95 -6.13
C VAL A 52 8.23 5.76 -4.75
N LEU A 53 7.25 4.87 -4.69
CA LEU A 53 6.79 4.24 -3.47
C LEU A 53 7.07 2.73 -3.55
N PRO A 54 7.58 2.09 -2.48
CA PRO A 54 7.56 0.65 -2.38
C PRO A 54 6.11 0.16 -2.41
N THR A 55 5.80 -0.71 -3.36
CA THR A 55 4.49 -1.34 -3.44
C THR A 55 4.58 -2.84 -3.51
N TRP A 56 3.49 -3.49 -3.11
CA TRP A 56 3.36 -4.93 -3.22
C TRP A 56 2.04 -5.27 -3.93
N ALA A 57 2.11 -6.15 -4.91
CA ALA A 57 0.94 -6.71 -5.58
C ALA A 57 1.24 -8.17 -5.89
N CYS A 58 0.50 -9.08 -5.28
CA CYS A 58 0.52 -10.52 -5.59
C CYS A 58 1.84 -11.18 -6.04
N PRO A 59 2.56 -11.91 -5.17
CA PRO A 59 3.26 -11.50 -3.95
C PRO A 59 4.51 -10.63 -4.25
N GLU A 60 4.52 -9.92 -5.37
CA GLU A 60 5.71 -9.24 -5.89
C GLU A 60 5.81 -7.83 -5.31
N GLY A 61 6.98 -7.52 -4.74
CA GLY A 61 7.32 -6.15 -4.41
C GLY A 61 7.95 -5.45 -5.61
N ARG A 62 7.70 -4.16 -5.71
CA ARG A 62 8.25 -3.29 -6.73
C ARG A 62 8.41 -1.89 -6.18
N PHE A 63 9.22 -1.09 -6.86
CA PHE A 63 9.26 0.35 -6.67
C PHE A 63 8.40 0.98 -7.76
N THR A 64 7.22 1.48 -7.40
CA THR A 64 6.26 2.03 -8.36
C THR A 64 6.43 3.55 -8.45
N PRO A 65 6.63 4.10 -9.66
CA PRO A 65 6.60 5.55 -9.89
C PRO A 65 5.34 6.20 -9.32
N VAL A 66 5.46 7.38 -8.72
CA VAL A 66 4.34 8.05 -8.04
C VAL A 66 3.16 8.33 -8.99
N ASP A 67 3.45 8.64 -10.26
CA ASP A 67 2.46 8.86 -11.31
C ASP A 67 1.72 7.59 -11.76
N GLU A 68 2.23 6.41 -11.42
CA GLU A 68 1.59 5.12 -11.68
C GLU A 68 0.76 4.60 -10.48
N LEU A 69 0.78 5.30 -9.34
CA LEU A 69 0.09 4.86 -8.11
C LEU A 69 -1.43 5.03 -8.15
N GLU A 70 -1.98 5.71 -9.16
CA GLU A 70 -3.41 5.99 -9.28
C GLU A 70 -4.28 4.73 -9.14
N GLN A 71 -3.87 3.60 -9.75
CA GLN A 71 -4.64 2.36 -9.68
C GLN A 71 -4.68 1.76 -8.27
N LEU A 72 -3.55 1.79 -7.54
CA LEU A 72 -3.48 1.29 -6.16
C LEU A 72 -4.28 2.20 -5.21
N VAL A 73 -4.23 3.51 -5.43
CA VAL A 73 -5.01 4.49 -4.67
C VAL A 73 -6.50 4.34 -4.97
N ALA A 74 -6.88 4.12 -6.23
CA ALA A 74 -8.26 3.84 -6.63
C ALA A 74 -8.77 2.56 -5.96
N ALA A 75 -7.95 1.51 -5.84
CA ALA A 75 -8.29 0.32 -5.08
C ALA A 75 -8.58 0.64 -3.60
N ALA A 76 -7.76 1.49 -2.97
CA ALA A 76 -7.94 1.89 -1.57
C ALA A 76 -9.23 2.70 -1.32
N THR A 77 -9.75 3.39 -2.34
CA THR A 77 -10.82 4.40 -2.24
C THR A 77 -12.08 4.04 -3.04
N ALA A 78 -12.11 2.89 -3.71
CA ALA A 78 -13.28 2.43 -4.44
C ALA A 78 -14.54 2.45 -3.54
N GLY A 79 -15.73 2.72 -4.09
CA GLY A 79 -16.93 3.04 -3.31
C GLY A 79 -17.38 2.01 -2.26
N ASP A 80 -16.89 0.78 -2.37
CA ASP A 80 -17.15 -0.32 -1.44
C ASP A 80 -15.96 -0.66 -0.51
N SER A 81 -14.83 0.04 -0.65
CA SER A 81 -13.66 -0.04 0.21
C SER A 81 -13.95 0.59 1.56
N ARG A 82 -13.62 -0.10 2.65
CA ARG A 82 -13.82 0.40 4.02
C ARG A 82 -12.61 0.08 4.89
N PRO A 83 -12.21 0.98 5.80
CA PRO A 83 -11.24 0.63 6.83
C PRO A 83 -11.74 -0.60 7.59
N TYR A 84 -10.96 -1.67 7.53
CA TYR A 84 -11.27 -2.95 8.18
C TYR A 84 -10.61 -3.01 9.54
N ALA A 85 -9.30 -2.77 9.60
CA ALA A 85 -8.54 -2.74 10.83
C ALA A 85 -7.37 -1.76 10.72
N VAL A 86 -6.93 -1.25 11.86
CA VAL A 86 -5.69 -0.50 11.97
C VAL A 86 -4.84 -1.13 13.07
N VAL A 87 -3.68 -1.62 12.66
CA VAL A 87 -2.74 -2.34 13.51
C VAL A 87 -1.57 -1.42 13.83
N LYS A 88 -1.18 -1.37 15.10
CA LYS A 88 0.05 -0.72 15.54
C LYS A 88 1.21 -1.71 15.53
N ARG A 89 2.33 -1.33 14.90
CA ARG A 89 3.60 -2.06 14.93
C ARG A 89 4.70 -1.12 15.40
N SER A 90 5.20 -1.37 16.62
CA SER A 90 6.24 -0.54 17.23
C SER A 90 7.37 -1.41 17.74
N PRO A 91 8.62 -1.20 17.29
CA PRO A 91 9.02 -0.21 16.27
C PRO A 91 8.47 -0.57 14.88
N ALA A 92 8.56 0.36 13.94
CA ALA A 92 8.35 0.07 12.53
C ALA A 92 9.36 -0.99 12.08
N SER A 93 8.90 -2.23 11.89
CA SER A 93 9.73 -3.32 11.39
C SER A 93 9.66 -3.35 9.86
N PRO A 94 10.79 -3.58 9.15
CA PRO A 94 10.77 -3.75 7.71
C PRO A 94 9.68 -4.73 7.30
N SER A 95 8.94 -4.41 6.24
CA SER A 95 8.04 -5.41 5.67
C SER A 95 8.87 -6.48 4.93
N GLY A 96 8.26 -7.62 4.56
CA GLY A 96 8.97 -8.84 4.16
C GLY A 96 10.01 -8.73 3.03
N LEU A 97 10.07 -7.60 2.31
CA LEU A 97 11.01 -7.30 1.23
C LEU A 97 12.02 -6.19 1.58
N GLU A 98 12.35 -6.02 2.87
CA GLU A 98 13.21 -4.94 3.39
C GLU A 98 12.66 -3.52 3.14
N PHE A 99 11.43 -3.40 2.63
CA PHE A 99 10.76 -2.12 2.47
C PHE A 99 10.59 -1.45 3.83
N PRO A 100 10.60 -0.10 3.86
CA PRO A 100 10.31 0.65 5.07
C PRO A 100 8.97 0.19 5.66
N GLY A 101 9.04 -0.27 6.91
CA GLY A 101 7.85 -0.60 7.67
C GLY A 101 7.09 0.66 8.10
N GLY A 102 5.77 0.56 8.17
CA GLY A 102 4.92 1.52 8.85
C GLY A 102 4.80 1.25 10.34
N GLU A 103 4.78 2.30 11.16
CA GLU A 103 4.36 2.26 12.57
C GLU A 103 2.91 1.77 12.73
N HIS A 104 2.10 2.00 11.69
CA HIS A 104 0.73 1.53 11.59
C HIS A 104 0.51 0.82 10.26
N VAL A 105 -0.42 -0.14 10.27
CA VAL A 105 -0.93 -0.79 9.06
C VAL A 105 -2.42 -0.53 9.00
N VAL A 106 -2.84 0.26 8.02
CA VAL A 106 -4.25 0.45 7.69
C VAL A 106 -4.63 -0.64 6.69
N ILE A 107 -5.56 -1.49 7.08
CA ILE A 107 -6.11 -2.56 6.25
C ILE A 107 -7.47 -2.08 5.77
N VAL A 108 -7.66 -2.05 4.46
CA VAL A 108 -8.90 -1.64 3.80
C VAL A 108 -9.48 -2.88 3.15
N ALA A 109 -10.61 -3.36 3.65
CA ALA A 109 -11.31 -4.45 2.99
C ALA A 109 -11.96 -3.92 1.71
N GLN A 110 -11.77 -4.62 0.60
CA GLN A 110 -12.52 -4.38 -0.61
C GLN A 110 -13.74 -5.29 -0.62
N ARG A 111 -14.92 -4.73 -0.85
CA ARG A 111 -16.14 -5.52 -1.03
C ARG A 111 -16.50 -5.53 -2.50
N SER A 112 -16.37 -6.67 -3.16
CA SER A 112 -16.86 -6.78 -4.55
C SER A 112 -18.38 -6.78 -4.60
N THR A 113 -18.94 -5.84 -5.34
CA THR A 113 -20.37 -5.80 -5.67
C THR A 113 -20.76 -6.81 -6.74
N THR A 114 -19.78 -7.39 -7.46
CA THR A 114 -19.98 -8.42 -8.49
C THR A 114 -19.65 -9.84 -8.00
N GLY A 115 -19.24 -9.98 -6.73
CA GLY A 115 -18.95 -11.27 -6.09
C GLY A 115 -17.53 -11.81 -6.28
N VAL A 116 -16.68 -11.10 -7.02
CA VAL A 116 -15.23 -11.38 -7.12
C VAL A 116 -14.49 -10.05 -7.05
N ALA A 117 -13.71 -9.83 -6.01
CA ALA A 117 -12.84 -8.65 -5.93
C ALA A 117 -11.54 -8.95 -6.67
N GLU A 118 -10.98 -7.96 -7.38
CA GLU A 118 -9.66 -8.12 -8.00
C GLU A 118 -8.56 -8.29 -6.93
N TYR A 119 -8.79 -7.70 -5.75
CA TYR A 119 -8.00 -7.86 -4.54
C TYR A 119 -8.97 -7.96 -3.35
N ASP A 120 -8.63 -8.71 -2.30
CA ASP A 120 -9.51 -8.81 -1.12
C ASP A 120 -9.30 -7.62 -0.16
N PHE A 121 -8.09 -7.07 -0.11
CA PHE A 121 -7.78 -5.92 0.70
C PHE A 121 -6.62 -5.08 0.16
N VAL A 122 -6.62 -3.81 0.54
CA VAL A 122 -5.48 -2.90 0.40
C VAL A 122 -4.81 -2.75 1.76
N ARG A 123 -3.48 -2.64 1.76
CA ARG A 123 -2.66 -2.38 2.95
C ARG A 123 -1.85 -1.13 2.73
N ALA A 124 -2.07 -0.12 3.57
CA ALA A 124 -1.24 1.06 3.64
C ALA A 124 -0.41 1.04 4.93
N GLU A 125 0.91 1.08 4.79
CA GLU A 125 1.82 1.24 5.92
C GLU A 125 2.07 2.72 6.17
N VAL A 126 1.90 3.15 7.42
CA VAL A 126 1.87 4.56 7.79
C VAL A 126 2.87 4.87 8.90
N THR A 127 3.73 5.86 8.68
CA THR A 127 4.69 6.41 9.67
C THR A 127 4.55 7.93 9.69
N GLY A 128 4.49 8.54 10.88
CA GLY A 128 4.39 10.01 10.98
C GLY A 128 3.15 10.62 10.29
N GLY A 129 2.14 9.79 9.98
CA GLY A 129 0.95 10.19 9.23
C GLY A 129 1.07 10.13 7.70
N ARG A 130 2.20 9.68 7.17
CA ARG A 130 2.46 9.47 5.74
C ARG A 130 2.43 8.01 5.34
N ILE A 131 2.04 7.73 4.10
CA ILE A 131 2.05 6.39 3.51
C ILE A 131 3.46 6.10 2.99
N VAL A 132 4.11 5.11 3.57
CA VAL A 132 5.50 4.69 3.22
C VAL A 132 5.55 3.40 2.41
N THR A 133 4.44 2.65 2.36
CA THR A 133 4.27 1.48 1.50
C THR A 133 2.78 1.28 1.24
N LEU A 134 2.43 0.89 0.02
CA LEU A 134 1.06 0.59 -0.37
C LEU A 134 1.00 -0.76 -1.09
N GLY A 135 -0.07 -1.52 -0.93
CA GLY A 135 -0.25 -2.65 -1.82
C GLY A 135 -1.54 -3.42 -1.60
N VAL A 136 -1.70 -4.44 -2.42
CA VAL A 136 -2.97 -5.13 -2.66
C VAL A 136 -2.80 -6.64 -2.53
N SER A 137 -3.78 -7.28 -1.90
CA SER A 137 -3.76 -8.72 -1.65
C SER A 137 -4.06 -9.52 -2.91
N CYS A 138 -3.65 -10.78 -2.94
CA CYS A 138 -4.23 -11.69 -3.92
C CYS A 138 -5.68 -12.03 -3.60
N PRO A 139 -6.49 -12.37 -4.62
CA PRO A 139 -7.78 -13.00 -4.43
C PRO A 139 -7.67 -14.28 -3.57
N GLY A 140 -8.64 -14.49 -2.70
CA GLY A 140 -8.69 -15.60 -1.75
C GLY A 140 -7.83 -15.43 -0.49
N GLN A 141 -7.33 -14.23 -0.21
CA GLN A 141 -6.61 -13.89 1.02
C GLN A 141 -7.57 -13.28 2.05
N ASP A 142 -7.46 -13.74 3.30
CA ASP A 142 -8.21 -13.17 4.41
C ASP A 142 -7.38 -12.03 5.05
N PRO A 143 -7.92 -10.80 5.18
CA PRO A 143 -7.22 -9.71 5.85
C PRO A 143 -6.79 -10.04 7.28
N SER A 144 -7.43 -11.02 7.94
CA SER A 144 -7.04 -11.49 9.27
C SER A 144 -5.63 -12.07 9.33
N GLN A 145 -5.12 -12.60 8.21
CA GLN A 145 -3.78 -13.16 8.10
C GLN A 145 -2.68 -12.10 8.28
N LEU A 146 -2.98 -10.83 8.05
CA LEU A 146 -2.00 -9.74 8.18
C LEU A 146 -1.63 -9.41 9.63
N TYR A 147 -2.47 -9.80 10.59
CA TYR A 147 -2.28 -9.48 12.01
C TYR A 147 -2.38 -10.69 12.93
N SER A 148 -2.51 -11.90 12.36
CA SER A 148 -2.54 -13.14 13.13
C SER A 148 -1.15 -13.62 13.58
N SER A 149 -0.05 -13.05 13.06
CA SER A 149 1.30 -13.61 13.23
C SER A 149 2.08 -13.10 14.45
N GLU A 150 1.75 -11.95 15.05
CA GLU A 150 2.51 -11.38 16.18
C GLU A 150 1.57 -10.53 17.06
N GLY A 151 1.90 -10.32 18.34
CA GLY A 151 1.08 -9.64 19.37
C GLY A 151 0.54 -8.26 18.98
N THR A 152 -0.56 -8.27 18.23
CA THR A 152 -1.09 -7.11 17.52
C THR A 152 -1.89 -6.23 18.46
N SER A 153 -1.44 -4.98 18.63
CA SER A 153 -2.24 -3.93 19.26
C SER A 153 -3.07 -3.23 18.18
N PHE A 154 -4.39 -3.26 18.32
CA PHE A 154 -5.29 -2.57 17.41
C PHE A 154 -5.52 -1.13 17.86
N VAL A 155 -5.44 -0.21 16.89
CA VAL A 155 -6.00 1.14 17.01
C VAL A 155 -7.47 1.13 16.59
N LEU A 156 -7.77 0.40 15.51
CA LEU A 156 -9.12 0.06 15.08
C LEU A 156 -9.17 -1.47 14.96
N PRO A 157 -9.91 -2.19 15.81
CA PRO A 157 -10.07 -3.63 15.66
C PRO A 157 -10.91 -3.96 14.43
N PRO A 158 -10.74 -5.16 13.84
CA PRO A 158 -11.66 -5.65 12.82
C PRO A 158 -13.11 -5.65 13.34
N PRO A 159 -14.12 -5.47 12.47
CA PRO A 159 -15.50 -5.67 12.85
C PRO A 159 -15.69 -7.09 13.43
N ASN A 160 -16.46 -7.20 14.52
CA ASN A 160 -16.85 -8.50 15.06
C ASN A 160 -17.84 -9.15 14.08
N ASP A 161 -17.52 -10.32 13.56
CA ASP A 161 -18.49 -11.20 12.89
C ASP A 161 -19.53 -11.77 13.88
#